data_AF-A0AA47FC78-F1
#
_entry.id   AF-A0AA47FC78-F1
#
_cell.length_a   1.000
_cell.length_b   1.000
_cell.length_c   1.000
_cell.angle_alpha   90.00
_cell.angle_beta   90.00
_cell.angle_gamma   90.00
#
_symmetry.space_group_name_H-M   'P 1'
#
loop_
_entity.id
_entity.type
_entity.pdbx_description
1 polymer ?
#
loop_
_entity_poly.entity_id
_entity_poly.type
_entity_poly.pdbx_seq_one_letter_code
_entity_poly.pdbx_strand_id
1 'polypeptide(L)'
;MKIDKKLTKKNAYEVLKLYRRYSRMAGEELIPKITDNYLFELKVVELNSKLERQLQAFKELQEITEAINSVDKQYLRQILIEKYCKWHNKKDYIIYDELMMSETNFI
;
A
#
# COMPACT_ATOMS: atom_id res chain seq x y z
N MET A 1 -7.23 -22.38 15.03
CA MET A 1 -8.00 -21.13 14.80
C MET A 1 -8.21 -20.96 13.30
N LYS A 2 -9.45 -20.84 12.83
CA LYS A 2 -9.74 -20.66 11.39
C LYS A 2 -9.82 -19.17 11.11
N ILE A 3 -9.07 -18.68 10.13
CA ILE A 3 -9.11 -17.27 9.74
C ILE A 3 -10.49 -16.96 9.13
N ASP A 4 -11.16 -15.94 9.64
CA ASP A 4 -12.35 -15.38 8.99
C ASP A 4 -11.91 -14.59 7.75
N LYS A 5 -11.97 -15.25 6.59
CA LYS A 5 -11.57 -14.67 5.31
C LYS A 5 -12.35 -13.40 4.96
N LYS A 6 -13.62 -13.30 5.34
CA LYS A 6 -14.46 -12.15 4.98
C LYS A 6 -14.06 -10.93 5.83
N LEU A 7 -13.89 -11.14 7.13
CA LEU A 7 -13.43 -10.10 8.04
C LEU A 7 -12.00 -9.65 7.69
N THR A 8 -11.08 -10.59 7.43
CA THR A 8 -9.71 -10.28 7.03
C THR A 8 -9.66 -9.44 5.75
N LYS A 9 -10.43 -9.81 4.71
CA LYS A 9 -10.53 -9.02 3.47
C LYS A 9 -11.03 -7.60 3.73
N LYS A 10 -12.08 -7.46 4.56
CA LYS A 10 -12.62 -6.14 4.93
C LYS A 10 -11.58 -5.30 5.67
N ASN A 11 -10.89 -5.86 6.65
CA ASN A 11 -9.88 -5.14 7.43
C ASN A 11 -8.71 -4.71 6.54
N ALA A 12 -8.23 -5.58 5.65
CA ALA A 12 -7.18 -5.23 4.70
C ALA A 12 -7.60 -4.07 3.80
N TYR A 13 -8.83 -4.08 3.28
CA TYR A 13 -9.36 -2.97 2.48
C TYR A 13 -9.41 -1.65 3.28
N GLU A 14 -9.90 -1.69 4.52
CA GLU A 14 -10.00 -0.51 5.39
C GLU A 14 -8.65 0.11 5.72
N VAL A 15 -7.60 -0.71 5.88
CA VAL A 15 -6.22 -0.25 6.11
C VAL A 15 -5.60 0.31 4.82
N LEU A 16 -5.66 -0.44 3.72
CA LEU A 16 -5.01 -0.05 2.46
C LEU A 16 -5.55 1.27 1.91
N LYS A 17 -6.85 1.55 2.02
CA LYS A 17 -7.43 2.82 1.55
C LYS A 17 -6.92 4.05 2.31
N LEU A 18 -6.32 3.87 3.50
CA LEU A 18 -5.76 4.94 4.31
C LEU A 18 -4.34 5.33 3.92
N TYR A 19 -3.64 4.51 3.12
CA TYR A 19 -2.24 4.76 2.71
C TYR A 19 -2.01 6.20 2.24
N ARG A 20 -2.83 6.70 1.30
CA ARG A 20 -2.68 8.06 0.75
C ARG A 20 -2.91 9.15 1.79
N ARG A 21 -3.77 8.91 2.78
CA ARG A 21 -4.01 9.85 3.87
C ARG A 21 -2.76 9.94 4.74
N TYR A 22 -2.19 8.80 5.14
CA TYR A 22 -0.97 8.76 5.92
C TYR A 22 0.22 9.33 5.16
N SER A 23 0.36 9.05 3.87
CA SER A 23 1.38 9.63 3.00
C SER A 23 1.33 11.16 2.99
N ARG A 24 0.14 11.78 2.87
CA ARG A 24 -0.01 13.24 2.94
C ARG A 24 0.29 13.81 4.34
N MET A 25 -0.08 13.09 5.38
CA MET A 25 0.13 13.52 6.77
C MET A 25 1.59 13.41 7.21
N ALA A 26 2.31 12.39 6.74
CA ALA A 26 3.73 12.20 7.01
C ALA A 26 4.59 13.26 6.33
N GLY A 27 4.19 13.72 5.14
CA GLY A 27 4.90 14.71 4.34
C GLY A 27 5.64 14.09 3.16
N GLU A 28 5.86 14.89 2.11
CA GLU A 28 6.38 14.41 0.81
C GLU A 28 7.75 13.74 0.91
N GLU A 29 8.60 14.24 1.80
CA GLU A 29 9.97 13.73 2.00
C GLU A 29 10.01 12.27 2.49
N LEU A 30 8.94 11.84 3.16
CA LEU A 30 8.80 10.52 3.80
C LEU A 30 7.98 9.54 2.95
N ILE A 31 7.56 9.94 1.76
CA ILE A 31 6.84 9.05 0.85
C ILE A 31 7.83 7.98 0.34
N PRO A 32 7.54 6.68 0.56
CA PRO A 32 8.41 5.60 0.13
C PRO A 32 8.51 5.55 -1.39
N LYS A 33 9.73 5.34 -1.90
CA LYS A 33 9.93 5.11 -3.34
C LYS A 33 9.50 3.70 -3.71
N ILE A 34 9.08 3.50 -4.95
CA ILE A 34 8.71 2.18 -5.47
C ILE A 34 9.75 1.77 -6.51
N THR A 35 10.36 0.60 -6.33
CA THR A 35 11.30 0.00 -7.30
C THR A 35 10.58 -0.62 -8.49
N ASP A 36 11.29 -0.94 -9.56
CA ASP A 36 10.76 -1.69 -10.72
C ASP A 36 10.15 -3.05 -10.34
N ASN A 37 10.62 -3.68 -9.25
CA ASN A 37 10.10 -4.96 -8.73
C ASN A 37 8.91 -4.80 -7.77
N TYR A 38 8.28 -3.62 -7.73
CA TYR A 38 7.13 -3.30 -6.89
C TYR A 38 7.40 -3.57 -5.40
N LEU A 39 8.56 -3.12 -4.92
CA LEU A 39 8.92 -3.04 -3.51
C LEU A 39 9.01 -1.57 -3.09
N PHE A 40 8.59 -1.29 -1.87
CA PHE A 40 8.77 0.00 -1.24
C PHE A 40 10.17 0.10 -0.63
N GLU A 41 10.88 1.16 -0.99
CA GLU A 41 12.11 1.60 -0.34
C GLU A 41 11.75 2.69 0.69
N LEU A 42 11.75 2.29 1.95
CA LEU A 42 11.54 3.20 3.07
C LEU A 42 12.82 4.00 3.33
N LYS A 43 12.68 5.31 3.49
CA LYS A 43 13.77 6.13 4.02
C LYS A 43 13.85 5.92 5.52
N VAL A 44 15.02 5.55 6.00
CA VAL A 44 15.34 5.65 7.44
C VAL A 44 15.51 7.13 7.73
N VAL A 45 14.55 7.71 8.45
CA VAL A 45 14.60 9.11 8.86
C VAL A 45 14.53 9.18 10.37
N GLU A 46 15.54 9.81 10.98
CA GLU A 46 15.43 10.26 12.36
C GLU A 46 14.44 11.42 12.41
N LEU A 47 13.18 11.06 12.63
CA LEU A 47 12.09 12.01 12.78
C LEU A 47 12.30 12.82 14.06
N ASN A 48 12.97 13.96 13.95
CA ASN A 48 12.95 15.04 14.94
C ASN A 48 11.63 15.81 14.90
N SER A 49 10.49 15.12 14.72
CA SER A 49 9.21 15.78 14.51
C SER A 49 8.65 16.26 15.86
N LYS A 50 8.52 17.58 16.01
CA LYS A 50 7.75 18.21 17.10
C LYS A 50 6.25 17.91 17.04
N LEU A 51 5.78 17.17 16.03
CA LEU A 51 4.36 16.95 15.71
C LEU A 51 4.03 15.45 15.76
N GLU A 52 3.49 15.01 16.89
CA GLU A 52 3.08 13.62 17.15
C GLU A 52 2.21 13.01 16.02
N ARG A 53 1.35 13.83 15.40
CA ARG A 53 0.48 13.40 14.30
C ARG A 53 1.23 12.97 13.04
N GLN A 54 2.36 13.63 12.72
CA GLN A 54 3.18 13.25 11.57
C GLN A 54 3.94 11.96 11.85
N LEU A 55 4.49 11.83 13.07
CA LEU A 55 5.17 10.61 13.51
C LEU A 55 4.23 9.40 13.48
N GLN A 56 2.99 9.56 13.97
CA GLN A 56 2.02 8.47 13.93
C GLN A 56 1.66 8.11 12.48
N ALA A 57 1.39 9.10 11.62
CA ALA A 57 1.11 8.84 10.21
C ALA A 57 2.27 8.13 9.50
N PHE A 58 3.51 8.47 9.83
CA PHE A 58 4.69 7.79 9.30
C PHE A 58 4.77 6.32 9.73
N LYS A 59 4.51 6.02 11.00
CA LYS A 59 4.47 4.63 11.50
C LYS A 59 3.42 3.79 10.77
N GLU A 60 2.21 4.32 10.62
CA GLU A 60 1.13 3.66 9.90
C GLU A 60 1.50 3.43 8.42
N LEU A 61 2.14 4.42 7.78
CA LEU A 61 2.63 4.30 6.41
C LEU A 61 3.66 3.17 6.28
N GLN A 62 4.60 3.11 7.22
CA GLN A 62 5.65 2.09 7.27
C GLN A 62 5.06 0.69 7.41
N GLU A 63 4.13 0.48 8.35
CA GLU A 63 3.46 -0.81 8.54
C GLU A 63 2.73 -1.27 7.27
N ILE A 64 2.02 -0.37 6.58
CA ILE A 64 1.34 -0.70 5.32
C ILE A 64 2.35 -1.12 4.25
N THR A 65 3.45 -0.38 4.09
CA THR A 65 4.46 -0.71 3.08
C THR A 65 5.21 -2.00 3.36
N GLU A 66 5.53 -2.27 4.63
CA GLU A 66 6.18 -3.52 5.03
C GLU A 66 5.24 -4.70 4.78
N ALA A 67 3.95 -4.54 5.10
CA ALA A 67 2.93 -5.54 4.79
C ALA A 67 2.81 -5.81 3.29
N ILE A 68 2.82 -4.76 2.44
CA ILE A 68 2.81 -4.94 0.98
C ILE A 68 4.09 -5.63 0.51
N ASN A 69 5.27 -5.23 1.01
CA ASN A 69 6.55 -5.85 0.66
C ASN A 69 6.60 -7.35 1.03
N SER A 70 5.92 -7.75 2.11
CA SER A 70 5.84 -9.15 2.55
C SER A 70 5.03 -10.07 1.61
N VAL A 71 4.25 -9.50 0.68
CA VAL A 71 3.52 -10.29 -0.30
C VAL A 71 4.50 -10.87 -1.31
N ASP A 72 4.64 -12.19 -1.32
CA ASP A 72 5.61 -12.93 -2.11
C ASP A 72 5.55 -12.64 -3.63
N LYS A 73 4.35 -12.72 -4.21
CA LYS A 73 4.17 -12.58 -5.65
C LYS A 73 4.21 -11.11 -6.08
N GLN A 74 5.16 -10.77 -6.95
CA GLN A 74 5.35 -9.41 -7.47
C GLN A 74 4.07 -8.81 -8.09
N TYR A 75 3.35 -9.55 -8.91
CA TYR A 75 2.13 -9.02 -9.55
C TYR A 75 1.03 -8.70 -8.51
N LEU A 76 0.99 -9.40 -7.37
CA LEU A 76 0.05 -9.06 -6.30
C LEU A 76 0.44 -7.75 -5.62
N ARG A 77 1.75 -7.51 -5.38
CA ARG A 77 2.24 -6.21 -4.90
C ARG A 77 1.89 -5.09 -5.88
N GLN A 78 2.13 -5.32 -7.17
CA GLN A 78 1.79 -4.37 -8.22
C GLN A 78 0.31 -3.99 -8.20
N ILE A 79 -0.61 -4.96 -8.12
CA ILE A 79 -2.05 -4.68 -8.01
C ILE A 79 -2.37 -3.81 -6.77
N LEU A 80 -1.79 -4.14 -5.61
CA LEU A 80 -2.00 -3.37 -4.38
C LEU A 80 -1.49 -1.92 -4.53
N ILE A 81 -0.31 -1.75 -5.11
CA ILE A 81 0.33 -0.44 -5.30
C ILE A 81 -0.45 0.43 -6.30
N GLU A 82 -0.80 -0.11 -7.47
CA GLU A 82 -1.57 0.61 -8.50
C GLU A 82 -2.94 1.04 -7.98
N LYS A 83 -3.59 0.18 -7.19
CA LYS A 83 -4.95 0.45 -6.67
C LYS A 83 -4.98 1.43 -5.51
N TYR A 84 -4.05 1.29 -4.55
CA TYR A 84 -4.15 1.99 -3.27
C TYR A 84 -3.08 3.06 -3.05
N CYS A 85 -1.90 2.90 -3.64
CA CYS A 85 -0.73 3.71 -3.27
C CYS A 85 -0.41 4.83 -4.27
N LYS A 86 -0.77 4.67 -5.55
CA LYS A 86 -0.60 5.74 -6.55
C LYS A 86 -1.61 6.88 -6.36
N TRP A 87 -1.22 8.07 -6.82
CA TRP A 87 -2.02 9.29 -6.73
C TRP A 87 -3.34 9.17 -7.51
N HIS A 88 -3.27 8.59 -8.71
CA HIS A 88 -4.43 8.35 -9.56
C HIS A 88 -4.99 6.96 -9.30
N ASN A 89 -6.24 6.89 -8.86
CA ASN A 89 -6.95 5.62 -8.73
C ASN A 89 -7.19 5.02 -10.11
N LYS A 90 -6.55 3.90 -10.42
CA LYS A 90 -6.94 3.07 -11.56
C LYS A 90 -8.14 2.21 -11.17
N LYS A 91 -9.05 2.00 -12.13
CA LYS A 91 -10.13 1.02 -11.97
C LYS A 91 -9.56 -0.38 -12.11
N ASP A 92 -10.19 -1.35 -11.45
CA ASP A 92 -9.71 -2.73 -11.40
C ASP A 92 -9.46 -3.33 -12.79
N TYR A 93 -10.41 -3.14 -13.72
CA TYR A 93 -10.26 -3.63 -15.10
C TYR A 93 -9.04 -3.05 -15.83
N ILE A 94 -8.66 -1.79 -15.55
CA ILE A 94 -7.49 -1.16 -16.16
C ILE A 94 -6.22 -1.83 -15.63
N ILE A 95 -6.16 -2.08 -14.32
CA ILE A 95 -5.02 -2.73 -13.68
C ILE A 95 -4.88 -4.16 -14.22
N TYR A 96 -5.98 -4.89 -14.36
CA TYR A 96 -5.94 -6.25 -14.89
C TYR A 96 -5.55 -6.31 -16.35
N ASP A 97 -6.08 -5.41 -17.18
CA ASP A 97 -5.71 -5.29 -18.59
C ASP A 97 -4.22 -4.96 -18.78
N GLU A 98 -3.68 -3.98 -18.05
CA GLU A 98 -2.26 -3.61 -18.09
C GLU A 98 -1.33 -4.77 -17.66
N LEU A 99 -1.84 -5.69 -16.84
CA LEU A 99 -1.12 -6.88 -16.39
C LEU A 99 -1.31 -8.09 -17.30
N MET A 100 -2.05 -7.96 -18.41
CA MET A 100 -2.46 -9.08 -19.27
C MET A 100 -3.20 -10.17 -18.50
N MET A 101 -3.98 -9.77 -17.50
CA MET A 101 -4.73 -10.65 -16.61
C MET A 101 -6.22 -10.58 -16.95
N SER A 102 -6.86 -11.74 -17.14
CA SER A 102 -8.32 -11.80 -17.29
C SER A 102 -8.99 -11.51 -15.94
N GLU A 103 -10.06 -10.70 -15.94
CA GLU A 103 -10.87 -10.45 -14.74
C GLU A 103 -11.36 -11.76 -14.09
N THR A 104 -11.63 -12.78 -14.91
CA THR A 104 -12.07 -14.11 -14.50
C THR A 104 -11.11 -14.82 -13.54
N ASN A 105 -9.83 -14.42 -13.50
CA ASN A 105 -8.85 -15.02 -12.60
C ASN A 105 -9.05 -14.61 -11.12
N PHE A 106 -9.93 -13.64 -10.84
CA PHE A 106 -10.12 -13.04 -9.51
C PHE A 106 -11.57 -12.96 -9.03
N ILE A 107 -12.53 -13.46 -9.82
CA ILE A 107 -13.95 -13.58 -9.46
C ILE A 107 -14.15 -14.73 -8.47
#